data_AF-U7QSN8-F1
#
_entry.id   AF-U7QSN8-F1
#
_cell.length_a   1.000
_cell.length_b   1.000
_cell.length_c   1.000
_cell.angle_alpha   90.00
_cell.angle_beta   90.00
_cell.angle_gamma   90.00
#
_symmetry.space_group_name_H-M   'P 1'
#
loop_
_entity.id
_entity.type
_entity.pdbx_description
1 polymer ?
#
loop_
_entity_poly.entity_id
_entity_poly.type
_entity_poly.pdbx_seq_one_letter_code
_entity_poly.pdbx_strand_id
1 'polypeptide(L)'
;MEYIFSAGSQALLAAGKLLQVTTSTGQVLPLVRDPATGQFVEMAKGAVFNGASLSPLIGGTPAQIPLALGQMYQNQQVLGQLNVIKSGLGVLQATTAFIGVGVAATAVLSAVNLWQTFKLREDVKQLKLELRGGFLDLKQALRSQGVEIVQHLDKVAEDIKFEQHRLEYLKAYSRFIQATKLMKTATTIEDLDARKVELSNARQTLGEALAIYNSPHLLSETSAPGKLRRHECAWAIEQTICLTYQLQNEPKALKQSVSDLQEKIRQDALEVIKSCQTEEELDFIFPELTHIYNHDLAALSAWENQIDWMMSLPPEDLKLLESADFQESPETSETELVTVTEPPEYQYYQELKTKSHSASLHDQLLFLMNPELRRESERYVSEHAKNAGFKSLVSANLQQASHMTVANLYWYFKVQAGVRR
;
A
#
# COMPACT_ATOMS: atom_id res chain seq x y z
N MET A 1 6.50 -12.77 6.37
CA MET A 1 7.17 -12.19 5.18
C MET A 1 8.38 -13.03 4.89
N GLU A 2 8.61 -13.35 3.62
CA GLU A 2 9.77 -14.07 3.13
C GLU A 2 10.57 -13.12 2.24
N TYR A 3 11.89 -13.14 2.33
CA TYR A 3 12.75 -12.20 1.61
C TYR A 3 13.56 -12.92 0.54
N ILE A 4 13.63 -12.33 -0.65
CA ILE A 4 14.33 -12.89 -1.81
C ILE A 4 15.71 -12.25 -1.89
N PHE A 5 16.76 -13.06 -1.78
CA PHE A 5 18.15 -12.66 -1.98
C PHE A 5 18.68 -13.20 -3.30
N SER A 6 19.90 -12.80 -3.69
CA SER A 6 20.61 -13.39 -4.83
C SER A 6 20.68 -14.92 -4.72
N ALA A 7 20.78 -15.60 -5.87
CA ALA A 7 20.89 -17.07 -5.90
C ALA A 7 22.06 -17.59 -5.05
N GLY A 8 23.18 -16.86 -5.02
CA GLY A 8 24.33 -17.17 -4.18
C GLY A 8 24.00 -17.10 -2.69
N SER A 9 23.42 -16.00 -2.23
CA SER A 9 23.04 -15.84 -0.81
C SER A 9 21.92 -16.79 -0.39
N GLN A 10 20.94 -17.08 -1.26
CA GLN A 10 19.92 -18.11 -1.04
C GLN A 10 20.54 -19.48 -0.79
N ALA A 11 21.52 -19.89 -1.62
CA ALA A 11 22.23 -21.15 -1.43
C ALA A 11 23.05 -21.18 -0.13
N LEU A 12 23.69 -20.07 0.23
CA LEU A 12 24.44 -19.95 1.48
C LEU A 12 23.55 -19.94 2.73
N LEU A 13 22.36 -19.31 2.66
CA LEU A 13 21.33 -19.38 3.69
C LEU A 13 20.85 -20.82 3.90
N ALA A 14 20.49 -21.52 2.82
CA ALA A 14 20.05 -22.91 2.88
C ALA A 14 21.14 -23.85 3.45
N ALA A 15 22.41 -23.54 3.19
CA ALA A 15 23.56 -24.26 3.75
C ALA A 15 23.92 -23.85 5.19
N GLY A 16 23.22 -22.90 5.81
CA GLY A 16 23.52 -22.38 7.15
C GLY A 16 24.81 -21.55 7.25
N LYS A 17 25.37 -21.13 6.11
CA LYS A 17 26.60 -20.32 6.03
C LYS A 17 26.34 -18.82 6.11
N LEU A 18 25.12 -18.39 5.82
CA LEU A 18 24.61 -17.06 6.15
C LEU A 18 23.45 -17.21 7.11
N LEU A 19 23.21 -16.19 7.92
CA LEU A 19 22.03 -16.08 8.77
C LEU A 19 21.19 -14.90 8.32
N GLN A 20 19.90 -15.13 8.16
CA GLN A 20 18.95 -14.04 8.04
C GLN A 20 18.83 -13.31 9.37
N VAL A 21 18.92 -11.98 9.33
CA VAL A 21 18.81 -11.16 10.52
C VAL A 21 17.37 -11.19 11.03
N THR A 22 17.20 -11.30 12.35
CA THR A 22 15.90 -11.26 13.01
C THR A 22 15.87 -10.20 14.10
N THR A 23 14.72 -9.59 14.32
CA THR A 23 14.46 -8.74 15.50
C THR A 23 14.48 -9.58 16.78
N SER A 24 14.51 -8.93 17.95
CA SER A 24 14.38 -9.60 19.25
C SER A 24 13.05 -10.31 19.44
N THR A 25 12.01 -9.91 18.69
CA THR A 25 10.69 -10.55 18.67
C THR A 25 10.58 -11.69 17.66
N GLY A 26 11.67 -12.02 16.96
CA GLY A 26 11.73 -13.12 15.99
C GLY A 26 11.21 -12.76 14.60
N GLN A 27 10.96 -11.49 14.31
CA GLN A 27 10.58 -11.06 12.95
C GLN A 27 11.82 -11.06 12.05
N VAL A 28 11.71 -11.66 10.87
CA VAL A 28 12.79 -11.65 9.87
C VAL A 28 12.95 -10.27 9.25
N LEU A 29 14.19 -9.92 8.90
CA LEU A 29 14.57 -8.66 8.26
C LEU A 29 15.11 -8.91 6.84
N PRO A 30 15.12 -7.87 5.97
CA PRO A 30 15.63 -7.97 4.60
C PRO A 30 17.16 -7.99 4.54
N LEU A 31 17.84 -8.56 5.53
CA LEU A 31 19.30 -8.55 5.64
C LEU A 31 19.82 -9.95 5.96
N VAL A 32 20.97 -10.28 5.38
CA VAL A 32 21.75 -11.46 5.75
C VAL A 32 23.12 -11.07 6.26
N ARG A 33 23.61 -11.84 7.22
CA ARG A 33 24.95 -11.67 7.80
C ARG A 33 25.73 -12.97 7.82
N ASP A 34 27.04 -12.84 7.76
CA ASP A 34 27.96 -13.95 7.99
C ASP A 34 28.03 -14.23 9.50
N PRO A 35 27.72 -15.46 9.98
CA PRO A 35 27.76 -15.80 11.40
C PRO A 35 29.18 -15.85 11.98
N ALA A 36 30.21 -16.05 11.16
CA ALA A 36 31.61 -16.13 11.60
C ALA A 36 32.25 -14.74 11.77
N THR A 37 31.94 -13.80 10.88
CA THR A 37 32.53 -12.45 10.89
C THR A 37 31.60 -11.38 11.46
N GLY A 38 30.29 -11.64 11.53
CA GLY A 38 29.27 -10.67 11.90
C GLY A 38 28.94 -9.66 10.79
N GLN A 39 29.63 -9.71 9.65
CA GLN A 39 29.45 -8.73 8.57
C GLN A 39 28.10 -8.91 7.87
N PHE A 40 27.46 -7.79 7.53
CA PHE A 40 26.28 -7.77 6.66
C PHE A 40 26.72 -8.00 5.22
N VAL A 41 26.08 -8.95 4.55
CA VAL A 41 26.53 -9.48 3.24
C VAL A 41 25.62 -9.02 2.11
N GLU A 42 24.31 -9.09 2.31
CA GLU A 42 23.35 -8.73 1.27
C GLU A 42 22.04 -8.22 1.89
N MET A 43 21.36 -7.37 1.14
CA MET A 43 20.00 -6.97 1.39
C MET A 43 19.05 -7.59 0.37
N ALA A 44 17.85 -7.94 0.83
CA ALA A 44 16.86 -8.60 0.01
C ALA A 44 16.48 -7.75 -1.21
N LYS A 45 16.47 -8.38 -2.38
CA LYS A 45 16.07 -7.79 -3.67
C LYS A 45 14.56 -7.78 -3.87
N GLY A 46 13.85 -8.66 -3.16
CA GLY A 46 12.38 -8.69 -3.16
C GLY A 46 11.83 -9.27 -1.86
N ALA A 47 10.52 -9.26 -1.74
CA ALA A 47 9.82 -9.88 -0.63
C ALA A 47 8.55 -10.58 -1.13
N VAL A 48 8.13 -11.60 -0.40
CA VAL A 48 6.92 -12.37 -0.61
C VAL A 48 6.11 -12.32 0.68
N PHE A 49 4.81 -12.08 0.55
CA PHE A 49 3.86 -12.11 1.65
C PHE A 49 2.71 -13.05 1.30
N ASN A 50 2.42 -14.01 2.19
CA ASN A 50 1.41 -15.05 1.97
C ASN A 50 1.52 -15.78 0.61
N GLY A 51 2.75 -16.03 0.14
CA GLY A 51 3.01 -16.74 -1.12
C GLY A 51 2.92 -15.89 -2.40
N ALA A 52 2.65 -14.58 -2.29
CA ALA A 52 2.65 -13.65 -3.42
C ALA A 52 3.76 -12.59 -3.31
N SER A 53 4.32 -12.17 -4.45
CA SER A 53 5.31 -11.08 -4.50
C SER A 53 4.73 -9.81 -3.89
N LEU A 54 5.51 -9.16 -3.02
CA LEU A 54 5.12 -7.92 -2.37
C LEU A 54 5.16 -6.77 -3.37
N SER A 55 4.01 -6.43 -3.92
CA SER A 55 3.83 -5.33 -4.89
C SER A 55 2.88 -4.25 -4.33
N PRO A 56 3.34 -3.33 -3.47
CA PRO A 56 2.45 -2.33 -2.86
C PRO A 56 1.79 -1.42 -3.90
N LEU A 57 0.54 -1.01 -3.63
CA LEU A 57 -0.20 -0.12 -4.50
C LEU A 57 0.16 1.36 -4.22
N ILE A 58 0.42 1.77 -3.00
CA ILE A 58 0.52 3.20 -2.65
C ILE A 58 1.95 3.74 -2.90
N GLY A 59 2.96 2.86 -2.92
CA GLY A 59 4.33 3.20 -3.28
C GLY A 59 5.22 1.98 -3.42
N GLY A 60 6.54 2.12 -3.21
CA GLY A 60 7.44 0.97 -3.25
C GLY A 60 7.75 0.39 -1.87
N THR A 61 8.85 -0.36 -1.77
CA THR A 61 9.25 -1.19 -0.62
C THR A 61 10.42 -0.56 0.15
N PRO A 62 10.20 0.50 0.94
CA PRO A 62 11.27 1.22 1.63
C PRO A 62 11.99 0.40 2.72
N ALA A 63 11.48 -0.78 3.07
CA ALA A 63 12.19 -1.77 3.89
C ALA A 63 13.56 -2.20 3.29
N GLN A 64 13.81 -1.88 2.02
CA GLN A 64 15.09 -2.11 1.34
C GLN A 64 16.04 -0.90 1.40
N ILE A 65 15.79 0.07 2.29
CA ILE A 65 16.65 1.25 2.48
C ILE A 65 17.14 1.30 3.93
N PRO A 66 18.31 0.74 4.23
CA PRO A 66 18.92 0.84 5.54
C PRO A 66 19.32 2.29 5.78
N LEU A 67 18.78 2.85 6.85
CA LEU A 67 19.08 4.19 7.38
C LEU A 67 20.57 4.37 7.72
N ALA A 68 21.30 3.29 8.00
CA ALA A 68 22.70 3.30 8.40
C ALA A 68 23.71 3.13 7.26
N LEU A 69 23.27 2.95 6.00
CA LEU A 69 24.21 2.92 4.88
C LEU A 69 24.67 4.33 4.50
N GLY A 70 25.85 4.41 3.87
CA GLY A 70 26.42 5.67 3.40
C GLY A 70 25.38 6.53 2.65
N GLN A 71 25.38 7.84 2.91
CA GLN A 71 24.40 8.82 2.40
C GLN A 71 24.15 8.71 0.89
N MET A 72 25.16 8.36 0.10
CA MET A 72 25.02 8.19 -1.35
C MET A 72 24.06 7.06 -1.73
N TYR A 73 24.19 5.88 -1.09
CA TYR A 73 23.31 4.73 -1.35
C TYR A 73 21.87 5.04 -0.92
N GLN A 74 21.72 5.61 0.27
CA GLN A 74 20.41 6.02 0.79
C GLN A 74 19.72 7.02 -0.15
N ASN A 75 20.45 8.04 -0.62
CA ASN A 75 19.94 9.03 -1.57
C ASN A 75 19.49 8.38 -2.88
N GLN A 76 20.30 7.49 -3.46
CA GLN A 76 19.95 6.80 -4.72
C GLN A 76 18.67 5.97 -4.58
N GLN A 77 18.57 5.17 -3.51
CA GLN A 77 17.40 4.34 -3.27
C GLN A 77 16.13 5.18 -3.00
N VAL A 78 16.23 6.24 -2.20
CA VAL A 78 15.09 7.15 -1.98
C VAL A 78 14.65 7.81 -3.29
N LEU A 79 15.58 8.26 -4.14
CA LEU A 79 15.25 8.82 -5.45
C LEU A 79 14.57 7.79 -6.37
N GLY A 80 15.01 6.53 -6.33
CA GLY A 80 14.33 5.43 -7.02
C GLY A 80 12.88 5.27 -6.56
N GLN A 81 12.65 5.23 -5.24
CA GLN A 81 11.32 5.16 -4.65
C GLN A 81 10.44 6.36 -5.01
N LEU A 82 10.99 7.58 -5.03
CA LEU A 82 10.25 8.77 -5.44
C LEU A 82 9.75 8.67 -6.90
N ASN A 83 10.54 8.07 -7.79
CA ASN A 83 10.10 7.86 -9.18
C ASN A 83 8.95 6.85 -9.25
N VAL A 84 9.02 5.76 -8.49
CA VAL A 84 7.93 4.77 -8.37
C VAL A 84 6.66 5.44 -7.87
N ILE A 85 6.72 6.14 -6.73
CA ILE A 85 5.57 6.84 -6.14
C ILE A 85 5.00 7.87 -7.11
N LYS A 86 5.85 8.67 -7.77
CA LYS A 86 5.41 9.66 -8.75
C LYS A 86 4.63 9.04 -9.90
N SER A 87 5.12 7.94 -10.47
CA SER A 87 4.43 7.25 -11.55
C SER A 87 3.10 6.63 -11.08
N GLY A 88 3.11 6.01 -9.90
CA GLY A 88 1.92 5.43 -9.27
C GLY A 88 0.85 6.48 -8.97
N LEU A 89 1.23 7.63 -8.40
CA LEU A 89 0.32 8.72 -8.10
C LEU A 89 -0.35 9.29 -9.36
N GLY A 90 0.39 9.40 -10.47
CA GLY A 90 -0.18 9.84 -11.75
C GLY A 90 -1.25 8.88 -12.29
N VAL A 91 -1.03 7.56 -12.14
CA VAL A 91 -2.02 6.53 -12.49
C VAL A 91 -3.23 6.61 -11.57
N LEU A 92 -3.01 6.63 -10.25
CA LEU A 92 -4.06 6.69 -9.25
C LEU A 92 -4.95 7.92 -9.44
N GLN A 93 -4.35 9.11 -9.54
CA GLN A 93 -5.07 10.35 -9.76
C GLN A 93 -5.92 10.31 -11.04
N ALA A 94 -5.36 9.75 -12.13
CA ALA A 94 -6.11 9.59 -13.36
C ALA A 94 -7.37 8.76 -13.08
N THR A 95 -7.24 7.59 -12.46
CA THR A 95 -8.38 6.74 -12.11
C THR A 95 -9.38 7.39 -11.14
N THR A 96 -8.90 8.12 -10.12
CA THR A 96 -9.73 8.82 -9.13
C THR A 96 -10.67 9.82 -9.77
N ALA A 97 -10.18 10.61 -10.74
CA ALA A 97 -11.02 11.61 -11.41
C ALA A 97 -12.23 10.96 -12.10
N PHE A 98 -12.08 9.77 -12.69
CA PHE A 98 -13.18 9.11 -13.41
C PHE A 98 -14.17 8.37 -12.49
N ILE A 99 -13.73 7.89 -11.33
CA ILE A 99 -14.62 7.23 -10.36
C ILE A 99 -15.37 8.27 -9.51
N GLY A 100 -14.75 9.43 -9.28
CA GLY A 100 -15.20 10.43 -8.30
C GLY A 100 -16.44 11.25 -8.67
N VAL A 101 -17.08 11.02 -9.83
CA VAL A 101 -18.22 11.83 -10.28
C VAL A 101 -19.42 10.96 -10.62
N GLY A 102 -20.44 10.98 -9.74
CA GLY A 102 -21.75 10.36 -9.96
C GLY A 102 -21.88 8.90 -9.48
N VAL A 103 -22.95 8.23 -9.94
CA VAL A 103 -23.14 6.78 -9.71
C VAL A 103 -22.07 6.06 -10.51
N ALA A 104 -21.14 5.39 -9.82
CA ALA A 104 -20.09 4.62 -10.47
C ALA A 104 -20.73 3.52 -11.33
N ALA A 105 -20.84 3.75 -12.64
CA ALA A 105 -21.34 2.73 -13.55
C ALA A 105 -20.41 1.52 -13.48
N THR A 106 -20.95 0.31 -13.36
CA THR A 106 -20.22 -0.95 -13.23
C THR A 106 -19.10 -1.10 -14.27
N ALA A 107 -19.33 -0.58 -15.49
CA ALA A 107 -18.34 -0.56 -16.57
C ALA A 107 -17.08 0.27 -16.22
N VAL A 108 -17.21 1.43 -15.58
CA VAL A 108 -16.06 2.25 -15.17
C VAL A 108 -15.25 1.54 -14.11
N LEU A 109 -15.92 1.01 -13.07
CA LEU A 109 -15.25 0.29 -11.98
C LEU A 109 -14.42 -0.88 -12.51
N SER A 110 -14.94 -1.63 -13.49
CA SER A 110 -14.19 -2.73 -14.12
C SER A 110 -12.93 -2.28 -14.88
N ALA A 111 -12.93 -1.06 -15.42
CA ALA A 111 -11.87 -0.53 -16.27
C ALA A 111 -10.70 0.06 -15.47
N VAL A 112 -10.93 0.40 -14.20
CA VAL A 112 -9.95 1.06 -13.32
C VAL A 112 -9.73 0.31 -12.00
N ASN A 113 -10.13 -0.96 -11.94
CA ASN A 113 -9.90 -1.83 -10.78
C ASN A 113 -8.41 -2.12 -10.54
N LEU A 114 -8.11 -2.86 -9.47
CA LEU A 114 -6.75 -3.22 -9.03
C LEU A 114 -5.90 -3.77 -10.19
N TRP A 115 -6.43 -4.77 -10.91
CA TRP A 115 -5.69 -5.41 -12.00
C TRP A 115 -5.36 -4.43 -13.13
N GLN A 116 -6.34 -3.64 -13.55
CA GLN A 116 -6.13 -2.63 -14.60
C GLN A 116 -5.18 -1.53 -14.12
N THR A 117 -5.23 -1.17 -12.84
CA THR A 117 -4.31 -0.20 -12.25
C THR A 117 -2.86 -0.69 -12.32
N PHE A 118 -2.61 -1.99 -12.07
CA PHE A 118 -1.28 -2.56 -12.25
C PHE A 118 -0.84 -2.57 -13.71
N LYS A 119 -1.72 -2.89 -14.66
CA LYS A 119 -1.39 -2.82 -16.09
C LYS A 119 -1.00 -1.40 -16.51
N LEU A 120 -1.80 -0.41 -16.10
CA LEU A 120 -1.52 1.00 -16.40
C LEU A 120 -0.16 1.44 -15.82
N ARG A 121 0.17 1.00 -14.60
CA ARG A 121 1.48 1.29 -14.00
C ARG A 121 2.63 0.67 -14.76
N GLU A 122 2.50 -0.59 -15.14
CA GLU A 122 3.53 -1.28 -15.90
C GLU A 122 3.70 -0.65 -17.29
N ASP A 123 2.61 -0.25 -17.94
CA ASP A 123 2.67 0.46 -19.22
C ASP A 123 3.34 1.85 -19.09
N VAL A 124 3.12 2.59 -17.99
CA VAL A 124 3.85 3.83 -17.69
C VAL A 124 5.33 3.56 -17.42
N LYS A 125 5.65 2.52 -16.66
CA LYS A 125 7.03 2.12 -16.34
C LYS A 125 7.80 1.73 -17.62
N GLN A 126 7.14 1.06 -18.55
CA GLN A 126 7.66 0.68 -19.86
C GLN A 126 7.62 1.82 -20.89
N LEU A 127 7.24 3.05 -20.48
CA LEU A 127 7.12 4.23 -21.33
C LEU A 127 6.15 4.07 -22.50
N LYS A 128 5.23 3.11 -22.43
CA LYS A 128 4.14 2.93 -23.40
C LYS A 128 3.06 3.99 -23.26
N LEU A 129 2.90 4.52 -22.04
CA LEU A 129 1.99 5.60 -21.70
C LEU A 129 2.73 6.77 -21.06
N GLU A 130 2.40 7.99 -21.49
CA GLU A 130 2.98 9.22 -20.95
C GLU A 130 2.02 9.92 -19.98
N LEU A 131 2.55 10.39 -18.84
CA LEU A 131 1.82 11.25 -17.91
C LEU A 131 1.92 12.72 -18.35
N ARG A 132 0.77 13.32 -18.72
CA ARG A 132 0.69 14.75 -19.05
C ARG A 132 0.03 15.50 -17.90
N GLY A 133 0.78 16.40 -17.25
CA GLY A 133 0.29 17.14 -16.08
C GLY A 133 -0.09 16.25 -14.88
N GLY A 134 0.36 15.00 -14.83
CA GLY A 134 -0.05 14.03 -13.81
C GLY A 134 -1.31 13.26 -14.12
N PHE A 135 -1.78 13.30 -15.37
CA PHE A 135 -2.90 12.50 -15.84
C PHE A 135 -2.46 11.61 -17.00
N LEU A 136 -3.00 10.39 -17.02
CA LEU A 136 -2.99 9.54 -18.18
C LEU A 136 -4.15 9.90 -19.10
N ASP A 137 -3.92 9.79 -20.41
CA ASP A 137 -5.03 9.72 -21.36
C ASP A 137 -5.68 8.34 -21.24
N LEU A 138 -6.64 8.21 -20.30
CA LEU A 138 -7.34 6.95 -20.09
C LEU A 138 -8.18 6.55 -21.29
N LYS A 139 -8.62 7.49 -22.14
CA LYS A 139 -9.32 7.14 -23.38
C LYS A 139 -8.39 6.39 -24.31
N GLN A 140 -7.13 6.81 -24.43
CA GLN A 140 -6.11 6.10 -25.18
C GLN A 140 -5.72 4.78 -24.50
N ALA A 141 -5.51 4.80 -23.18
CA ALA A 141 -5.04 3.62 -22.44
C ALA A 141 -6.08 2.49 -22.39
N LEU A 142 -7.37 2.82 -22.42
CA LEU A 142 -8.47 1.85 -22.29
C LEU A 142 -9.16 1.53 -23.61
N ARG A 143 -8.63 1.96 -24.77
CA ARG A 143 -9.26 1.72 -26.10
C ARG A 143 -9.54 0.24 -26.36
N SER A 144 -8.67 -0.65 -25.89
CA SER A 144 -8.79 -2.09 -26.08
C SER A 144 -9.88 -2.74 -25.22
N GLN A 145 -10.42 -2.03 -24.22
CA GLN A 145 -11.40 -2.58 -23.29
C GLN A 145 -12.85 -2.45 -23.78
N GLY A 146 -13.07 -1.77 -24.90
CA GLY A 146 -14.37 -1.72 -25.59
C GLY A 146 -14.93 -0.31 -25.74
N VAL A 147 -15.80 -0.15 -26.75
CA VAL A 147 -16.36 1.15 -27.16
C VAL A 147 -17.26 1.74 -26.06
N GLU A 148 -17.95 0.90 -25.28
CA GLU A 148 -18.85 1.33 -24.20
C GLU A 148 -18.09 2.05 -23.07
N ILE A 149 -16.90 1.57 -22.71
CA ILE A 149 -16.05 2.23 -21.69
C ILE A 149 -15.60 3.59 -22.22
N VAL A 150 -15.15 3.67 -23.48
CA VAL A 150 -14.72 4.94 -24.09
C VAL A 150 -15.87 5.95 -24.15
N GLN A 151 -17.07 5.52 -24.55
CA GLN A 151 -18.27 6.38 -24.58
C GLN A 151 -18.67 6.86 -23.17
N HIS A 152 -18.46 6.04 -22.15
CA HIS A 152 -18.71 6.46 -20.78
C HIS A 152 -17.67 7.49 -20.30
N LEU A 153 -16.39 7.30 -20.66
CA LEU A 153 -15.34 8.30 -20.39
C LEU A 153 -15.64 9.64 -21.08
N ASP A 154 -16.21 9.63 -22.29
CA ASP A 154 -16.64 10.84 -22.98
C ASP A 154 -17.73 11.58 -22.19
N LYS A 155 -18.75 10.86 -21.70
CA LYS A 155 -19.84 11.45 -20.89
C LYS A 155 -19.35 12.03 -19.56
N VAL A 156 -18.44 11.34 -18.86
CA VAL A 156 -17.87 11.82 -17.59
C VAL A 156 -17.01 13.06 -17.83
N ALA A 157 -16.28 13.12 -18.94
CA ALA A 157 -15.46 14.29 -19.29
C ALA A 157 -16.28 15.54 -19.61
N GLU A 158 -17.58 15.40 -19.93
CA GLU A 158 -18.50 16.51 -20.14
C GLU A 158 -19.10 17.06 -18.83
N ASP A 159 -18.89 16.37 -17.69
CA ASP A 159 -19.39 16.79 -16.39
C ASP A 159 -18.54 17.94 -15.80
N ILE A 160 -19.19 19.04 -15.44
CA ILE A 160 -18.53 20.21 -14.85
C ILE A 160 -17.86 19.87 -13.51
N LYS A 161 -18.46 18.97 -12.70
CA LYS A 161 -17.87 18.52 -11.43
C LYS A 161 -16.60 17.71 -11.67
N PHE A 162 -16.58 16.90 -12.74
CA PHE A 162 -15.37 16.19 -13.16
C PHE A 162 -14.25 17.16 -13.49
N GLU A 163 -14.52 18.18 -14.29
CA GLU A 163 -13.50 19.17 -14.62
C GLU A 163 -13.01 19.95 -13.38
N GLN A 164 -13.92 20.27 -12.45
CA GLN A 164 -13.55 20.90 -11.17
C GLN A 164 -12.62 20.01 -10.33
N HIS A 165 -12.98 18.75 -10.13
CA HIS A 165 -12.15 17.78 -9.39
C HIS A 165 -10.80 17.60 -10.08
N ARG A 166 -10.80 17.45 -11.42
CA ARG A 166 -9.59 17.32 -12.24
C ARG A 166 -8.65 18.52 -12.05
N LEU A 167 -9.18 19.75 -12.05
CA LEU A 167 -8.39 20.97 -11.85
C LEU A 167 -7.77 21.04 -10.45
N GLU A 168 -8.48 20.63 -9.40
CA GLU A 168 -7.91 20.57 -8.05
C GLU A 168 -6.82 19.50 -7.95
N TYR A 169 -7.04 18.33 -8.54
CA TYR A 169 -6.04 17.26 -8.61
C TYR A 169 -4.79 17.67 -9.40
N LEU A 170 -4.95 18.41 -10.51
CA LEU A 170 -3.81 19.02 -11.24
C LEU A 170 -2.96 19.91 -10.33
N LYS A 171 -3.58 20.70 -9.45
CA LYS A 171 -2.85 21.52 -8.47
C LYS A 171 -2.12 20.65 -7.46
N ALA A 172 -2.78 19.63 -6.90
CA ALA A 172 -2.19 18.71 -5.93
C ALA A 172 -0.97 17.97 -6.50
N TYR A 173 -1.10 17.41 -7.70
CA TYR A 173 0.01 16.74 -8.38
C TYR A 173 1.15 17.71 -8.70
N SER A 174 0.84 18.94 -9.12
CA SER A 174 1.87 19.96 -9.37
C SER A 174 2.66 20.30 -8.10
N ARG A 175 2.00 20.40 -6.94
CA ARG A 175 2.64 20.57 -5.63
C ARG A 175 3.50 19.37 -5.27
N PHE A 176 2.98 18.15 -5.44
CA PHE A 176 3.74 16.93 -5.24
C PHE A 176 5.03 16.91 -6.08
N ILE A 177 4.95 17.23 -7.38
CA ILE A 177 6.12 17.32 -8.26
C ILE A 177 7.11 18.38 -7.78
N GLN A 178 6.65 19.54 -7.33
CA GLN A 178 7.53 20.56 -6.74
C GLN A 178 8.26 20.01 -5.50
N ALA A 179 7.55 19.32 -4.60
CA ALA A 179 8.16 18.70 -3.43
C ALA A 179 9.23 17.65 -3.79
N THR A 180 8.96 16.78 -4.77
CA THR A 180 9.96 15.78 -5.20
C THR A 180 11.22 16.43 -5.79
N LYS A 181 11.10 17.59 -6.45
CA LYS A 181 12.27 18.37 -6.89
C LYS A 181 13.06 18.91 -5.71
N LEU A 182 12.40 19.46 -4.69
CA LEU A 182 13.06 19.94 -3.47
C LEU A 182 13.81 18.80 -2.76
N MET A 183 13.18 17.60 -2.65
CA MET A 183 13.86 16.42 -2.10
C MET A 183 15.09 16.02 -2.91
N LYS A 184 15.01 16.06 -4.24
CA LYS A 184 16.16 15.79 -5.12
C LYS A 184 17.26 16.84 -4.97
N THR A 185 16.92 18.12 -4.83
CA THR A 185 17.91 19.18 -4.55
C THR A 185 18.60 18.92 -3.22
N ALA A 186 17.84 18.56 -2.18
CA ALA A 186 18.38 18.29 -0.86
C ALA A 186 19.46 17.19 -0.83
N THR A 187 19.38 16.18 -1.71
CA THR A 187 20.41 15.12 -1.77
C THR A 187 21.76 15.62 -2.32
N THR A 188 21.80 16.82 -2.90
CA THR A 188 23.01 17.45 -3.43
C THR A 188 23.56 18.57 -2.53
N ILE A 189 22.86 18.91 -1.45
CA ILE A 189 23.30 19.96 -0.51
C ILE A 189 24.25 19.34 0.52
N GLU A 190 25.47 19.85 0.58
CA GLU A 190 26.50 19.43 1.54
C GLU A 190 26.23 19.97 2.96
N ASP A 191 25.79 21.23 3.06
CA ASP A 191 25.47 21.87 4.33
C ASP A 191 24.22 21.23 4.97
N LEU A 192 24.39 20.67 6.17
CA LEU A 192 23.35 19.88 6.84
C LEU A 192 22.13 20.73 7.24
N ASP A 193 22.32 21.99 7.61
CA ASP A 193 21.22 22.86 8.06
C ASP A 193 20.41 23.36 6.86
N ALA A 194 21.07 23.77 5.78
CA ALA A 194 20.44 24.10 4.51
C ALA A 194 19.67 22.90 3.94
N ARG A 195 20.25 21.69 4.01
CA ARG A 195 19.57 20.45 3.61
C ARG A 195 18.31 20.19 4.42
N LYS A 196 18.36 20.40 5.74
CA LYS A 196 17.19 20.24 6.62
C LYS A 196 16.09 21.24 6.28
N VAL A 197 16.45 22.50 6.02
CA VAL A 197 15.50 23.54 5.57
C VAL A 197 14.85 23.14 4.25
N GLU A 198 15.64 22.67 3.27
CA GLU A 198 15.10 22.25 1.96
C GLU A 198 14.11 21.08 2.07
N LEU A 199 14.42 20.08 2.91
CA LEU A 199 13.51 18.96 3.20
C LEU A 199 12.27 19.41 4.00
N SER A 200 12.39 20.42 4.85
CA SER A 200 11.24 21.02 5.53
C SER A 200 10.30 21.72 4.54
N ASN A 201 10.85 22.46 3.58
CA ASN A 201 10.08 23.09 2.50
C ASN A 201 9.39 22.03 1.62
N ALA A 202 10.06 20.91 1.34
CA ALA A 202 9.47 19.77 0.66
C ALA A 202 8.25 19.22 1.43
N ARG A 203 8.38 19.00 2.74
CA ARG A 203 7.27 18.56 3.59
C ARG A 203 6.10 19.53 3.61
N GLN A 204 6.37 20.84 3.72
CA GLN A 204 5.31 21.85 3.65
C GLN A 204 4.55 21.76 2.33
N THR A 205 5.27 21.63 1.22
CA THR A 205 4.69 21.51 -0.12
C THR A 205 3.88 20.21 -0.28
N LEU A 206 4.33 19.10 0.31
CA LEU A 206 3.56 17.85 0.39
C LEU A 206 2.29 18.03 1.22
N GLY A 207 2.35 18.77 2.33
CA GLY A 207 1.18 19.11 3.15
C GLY A 207 0.12 19.89 2.37
N GLU A 208 0.54 20.82 1.50
CA GLU A 208 -0.38 21.54 0.60
C GLU A 208 -1.05 20.60 -0.41
N ALA A 209 -0.31 19.65 -0.98
CA ALA A 209 -0.88 18.64 -1.88
C ALA A 209 -1.87 17.72 -1.14
N LEU A 210 -1.50 17.28 0.06
CA LEU A 210 -2.30 16.41 0.92
C LEU A 210 -3.62 17.06 1.33
N ALA A 211 -3.61 18.35 1.65
CA ALA A 211 -4.82 19.10 2.00
C ALA A 211 -5.89 19.07 0.89
N ILE A 212 -5.47 19.04 -0.38
CA ILE A 212 -6.38 18.90 -1.52
C ILE A 212 -7.00 17.50 -1.53
N TYR A 213 -6.21 16.43 -1.42
CA TYR A 213 -6.75 15.06 -1.40
C TYR A 213 -7.55 14.73 -0.13
N ASN A 214 -7.32 15.41 0.98
CA ASN A 214 -8.10 15.23 2.21
C ASN A 214 -9.28 16.21 2.35
N SER A 215 -9.51 17.10 1.36
CA SER A 215 -10.60 18.06 1.40
C SER A 215 -11.97 17.36 1.57
N PRO A 216 -12.70 17.60 2.68
CA PRO A 216 -13.97 16.95 2.95
C PRO A 216 -15.04 17.26 1.90
N HIS A 217 -15.01 18.47 1.34
CA HIS A 217 -15.98 18.88 0.31
C HIS A 217 -15.90 17.96 -0.91
N LEU A 218 -14.68 17.71 -1.41
CA LEU A 218 -14.47 16.78 -2.51
C LEU A 218 -14.76 15.33 -2.10
N LEU A 219 -14.66 14.94 -0.80
CA LEU A 219 -14.86 13.54 -0.35
C LEU A 219 -16.35 13.21 -0.26
N SER A 220 -17.15 14.17 0.21
CA SER A 220 -18.60 14.00 0.36
C SER A 220 -19.35 13.73 -0.94
N GLU A 221 -18.72 13.97 -2.08
CA GLU A 221 -19.33 13.86 -3.42
C GLU A 221 -18.97 12.55 -4.14
N THR A 222 -18.25 11.63 -3.48
CA THR A 222 -17.66 10.44 -4.12
C THR A 222 -18.25 9.13 -3.59
N SER A 223 -18.39 8.16 -4.51
CA SER A 223 -18.70 6.75 -4.22
C SER A 223 -17.62 6.11 -3.33
N ALA A 224 -17.90 4.96 -2.72
CA ALA A 224 -16.90 4.27 -1.89
C ALA A 224 -15.59 3.95 -2.68
N PRO A 225 -15.65 3.43 -3.92
CA PRO A 225 -14.50 3.33 -4.81
C PRO A 225 -13.75 4.66 -5.03
N GLY A 226 -14.49 5.76 -5.24
CA GLY A 226 -13.90 7.08 -5.48
C GLY A 226 -13.16 7.62 -4.25
N LYS A 227 -13.73 7.44 -3.06
CA LYS A 227 -13.07 7.72 -1.79
C LYS A 227 -11.79 6.92 -1.65
N LEU A 228 -11.84 5.60 -1.89
CA LEU A 228 -10.68 4.72 -1.80
C LEU A 228 -9.51 5.21 -2.66
N ARG A 229 -9.74 5.43 -3.97
CA ARG A 229 -8.69 5.88 -4.88
C ARG A 229 -8.11 7.24 -4.50
N ARG A 230 -8.91 8.09 -3.86
CA ARG A 230 -8.44 9.36 -3.35
C ARG A 230 -7.58 9.22 -2.10
N HIS A 231 -7.98 8.36 -1.17
CA HIS A 231 -7.15 8.03 -0.02
C HIS A 231 -5.83 7.41 -0.46
N GLU A 232 -5.80 6.56 -1.49
CA GLU A 232 -4.55 6.04 -2.06
C GLU A 232 -3.60 7.15 -2.56
N CYS A 233 -4.12 8.19 -3.21
CA CYS A 233 -3.32 9.37 -3.57
C CYS A 233 -2.77 10.09 -2.33
N ALA A 234 -3.58 10.26 -1.28
CA ALA A 234 -3.18 10.89 -0.04
C ALA A 234 -2.10 10.09 0.69
N TRP A 235 -2.28 8.77 0.80
CA TRP A 235 -1.33 7.86 1.43
C TRP A 235 0.02 7.83 0.70
N ALA A 236 0.03 7.95 -0.65
CA ALA A 236 1.27 8.03 -1.43
C ALA A 236 2.08 9.29 -1.10
N ILE A 237 1.39 10.41 -0.86
CA ILE A 237 2.00 11.67 -0.43
C ILE A 237 2.52 11.55 1.01
N GLU A 238 1.76 10.93 1.91
CA GLU A 238 2.19 10.69 3.29
C GLU A 238 3.40 9.73 3.37
N GLN A 239 3.46 8.70 2.52
CA GLN A 239 4.65 7.86 2.39
C GLN A 239 5.85 8.67 1.89
N THR A 240 5.63 9.63 0.99
CA THR A 240 6.68 10.57 0.54
C THR A 240 7.16 11.48 1.68
N ILE A 241 6.26 11.90 2.58
CA ILE A 241 6.63 12.62 3.80
C ILE A 241 7.56 11.75 4.68
N CYS A 242 7.24 10.45 4.84
CA CYS A 242 8.11 9.52 5.57
C CYS A 242 9.53 9.50 4.97
N LEU A 243 9.65 9.44 3.64
CA LEU A 243 10.95 9.47 2.94
C LEU A 243 11.75 10.76 3.21
N THR A 244 11.12 11.88 3.56
CA THR A 244 11.86 13.09 3.97
C THR A 244 12.58 12.90 5.31
N TYR A 245 11.97 12.18 6.27
CA TYR A 245 12.61 11.87 7.56
C TYR A 245 13.71 10.83 7.40
N GLN A 246 13.53 9.88 6.46
CA GLN A 246 14.59 8.97 6.02
C GLN A 246 15.81 9.76 5.53
N LEU A 247 15.64 10.71 4.60
CA LEU A 247 16.72 11.57 4.08
C LEU A 247 17.37 12.46 5.14
N GLN A 248 16.64 12.82 6.20
CA GLN A 248 17.19 13.58 7.32
C GLN A 248 17.97 12.70 8.31
N ASN A 249 17.90 11.38 8.17
CA ASN A 249 18.39 10.41 9.15
C ASN A 249 17.77 10.64 10.55
N GLU A 250 16.45 10.84 10.59
CA GLU A 250 15.67 11.09 11.81
C GLU A 250 14.79 9.86 12.14
N PRO A 251 15.37 8.74 12.64
CA PRO A 251 14.67 7.46 12.72
C PRO A 251 13.46 7.47 13.66
N LYS A 252 13.48 8.30 14.71
CA LYS A 252 12.34 8.45 15.63
C LYS A 252 11.15 9.13 14.95
N ALA A 253 11.39 10.22 14.22
CA ALA A 253 10.35 10.93 13.48
C ALA A 253 9.82 10.08 12.33
N LEU A 254 10.72 9.35 11.65
CA LEU A 254 10.34 8.40 10.62
C LEU A 254 9.44 7.29 11.17
N LYS A 255 9.84 6.63 12.27
CA LYS A 255 9.03 5.58 12.90
C LYS A 255 7.61 6.09 13.20
N GLN A 256 7.52 7.25 13.86
CA GLN A 256 6.23 7.84 14.19
C GLN A 256 5.40 8.08 12.92
N SER A 257 6.00 8.68 11.89
CA SER A 257 5.33 8.96 10.62
C SER A 257 4.84 7.69 9.90
N VAL A 258 5.59 6.60 9.96
CA VAL A 258 5.21 5.30 9.38
C VAL A 258 4.07 4.65 10.18
N SER A 259 4.12 4.71 11.51
CA SER A 259 3.04 4.24 12.39
C SER A 259 1.75 5.03 12.15
N ASP A 260 1.85 6.36 12.06
CA ASP A 260 0.70 7.24 11.82
C ASP A 260 0.05 6.94 10.47
N LEU A 261 0.85 6.72 9.41
CA LEU A 261 0.36 6.33 8.09
C LEU A 261 -0.36 4.98 8.11
N GLN A 262 0.18 3.97 8.80
CA GLN A 262 -0.48 2.67 8.93
C GLN A 262 -1.83 2.79 9.62
N GLU A 263 -1.91 3.57 10.70
CA GLU A 263 -3.18 3.79 11.40
C GLU A 263 -4.16 4.56 10.54
N LYS A 264 -3.70 5.59 9.84
CA LYS A 264 -4.53 6.37 8.91
C LYS A 264 -5.10 5.49 7.80
N ILE A 265 -4.30 4.63 7.17
CA ILE A 265 -4.78 3.69 6.13
C ILE A 265 -5.92 2.83 6.68
N ARG A 266 -5.79 2.32 7.92
CA ARG A 266 -6.86 1.52 8.54
C ARG A 266 -8.11 2.35 8.79
N GLN A 267 -7.99 3.57 9.32
CA GLN A 267 -9.14 4.43 9.61
C GLN A 267 -9.87 4.87 8.34
N ASP A 268 -9.12 5.33 7.35
CA ASP A 268 -9.66 5.72 6.04
C ASP A 268 -10.32 4.51 5.34
N ALA A 269 -9.72 3.31 5.42
CA ALA A 269 -10.34 2.08 4.91
C ALA A 269 -11.67 1.75 5.62
N LEU A 270 -11.74 1.92 6.94
CA LEU A 270 -12.99 1.73 7.69
C LEU A 270 -14.07 2.74 7.27
N GLU A 271 -13.69 3.99 6.98
CA GLU A 271 -14.63 4.98 6.43
C GLU A 271 -15.15 4.54 5.06
N VAL A 272 -14.25 4.13 4.15
CA VAL A 272 -14.61 3.63 2.82
C VAL A 272 -15.58 2.47 2.93
N ILE A 273 -15.26 1.45 3.74
CA ILE A 273 -16.12 0.27 3.93
C ILE A 273 -17.50 0.68 4.44
N LYS A 274 -17.58 1.55 5.46
CA LYS A 274 -18.86 2.05 6.01
C LYS A 274 -19.67 2.86 5.00
N SER A 275 -19.02 3.49 4.02
CA SER A 275 -19.67 4.27 2.99
C SER A 275 -20.15 3.44 1.78
N CYS A 276 -19.78 2.16 1.70
CA CYS A 276 -20.20 1.24 0.65
C CYS A 276 -21.71 0.98 0.72
N GLN A 277 -22.41 1.20 -0.38
CA GLN A 277 -23.88 1.12 -0.46
C GLN A 277 -24.37 -0.02 -1.37
N THR A 278 -23.58 -0.44 -2.36
CA THR A 278 -24.03 -1.43 -3.35
C THR A 278 -23.10 -2.64 -3.43
N GLU A 279 -23.58 -3.71 -4.06
CA GLU A 279 -22.77 -4.91 -4.29
C GLU A 279 -21.65 -4.64 -5.29
N GLU A 280 -21.86 -3.77 -6.29
CA GLU A 280 -20.83 -3.39 -7.26
C GLU A 280 -19.70 -2.59 -6.62
N GLU A 281 -20.03 -1.72 -5.66
CA GLU A 281 -19.01 -1.02 -4.87
C GLU A 281 -18.21 -2.01 -4.01
N LEU A 282 -18.89 -2.98 -3.39
CA LEU A 282 -18.25 -4.03 -2.59
C LEU A 282 -17.33 -4.90 -3.46
N ASP A 283 -17.80 -5.29 -4.65
CA ASP A 283 -17.05 -6.06 -5.65
C ASP A 283 -15.78 -5.33 -6.11
N PHE A 284 -15.80 -4.00 -6.10
CA PHE A 284 -14.63 -3.18 -6.36
C PHE A 284 -13.71 -3.08 -5.14
N ILE A 285 -14.21 -2.62 -3.98
CA ILE A 285 -13.34 -2.30 -2.83
C ILE A 285 -12.80 -3.53 -2.12
N PHE A 286 -13.46 -4.70 -2.21
CA PHE A 286 -13.04 -5.87 -1.45
C PHE A 286 -11.66 -6.38 -1.90
N PRO A 287 -11.41 -6.65 -3.20
CA PRO A 287 -10.07 -7.03 -3.65
C PRO A 287 -9.02 -5.94 -3.37
N GLU A 288 -9.38 -4.67 -3.57
CA GLU A 288 -8.48 -3.52 -3.37
C GLU A 288 -8.00 -3.40 -1.92
N LEU A 289 -8.93 -3.42 -0.95
CA LEU A 289 -8.62 -3.31 0.47
C LEU A 289 -7.90 -4.55 1.00
N THR A 290 -8.23 -5.73 0.46
CA THR A 290 -7.49 -6.96 0.77
C THR A 290 -6.04 -6.84 0.31
N HIS A 291 -5.81 -6.28 -0.89
CA HIS A 291 -4.49 -6.05 -1.43
C HIS A 291 -3.72 -5.02 -0.58
N ILE A 292 -4.33 -3.87 -0.26
CA ILE A 292 -3.74 -2.84 0.61
C ILE A 292 -3.32 -3.43 1.97
N TYR A 293 -4.14 -4.31 2.55
CA TYR A 293 -3.78 -4.96 3.80
C TYR A 293 -2.57 -5.89 3.64
N ASN A 294 -2.59 -6.78 2.65
CA ASN A 294 -1.57 -7.80 2.47
C ASN A 294 -0.25 -7.27 1.89
N HIS A 295 -0.29 -6.13 1.21
CA HIS A 295 0.87 -5.59 0.49
C HIS A 295 1.34 -4.26 1.09
N ASP A 296 0.50 -3.23 1.11
CA ASP A 296 0.90 -1.91 1.58
C ASP A 296 1.13 -1.86 3.09
N LEU A 297 0.17 -2.30 3.90
CA LEU A 297 0.34 -2.36 5.36
C LEU A 297 1.45 -3.33 5.76
N ALA A 298 1.61 -4.45 5.05
CA ALA A 298 2.71 -5.38 5.27
C ALA A 298 4.08 -4.76 4.98
N ALA A 299 4.20 -3.98 3.90
CA ALA A 299 5.42 -3.25 3.55
C ALA A 299 5.76 -2.16 4.58
N LEU A 300 4.76 -1.40 5.03
CA LEU A 300 4.93 -0.38 6.06
C LEU A 300 5.32 -0.99 7.42
N SER A 301 4.71 -2.11 7.80
CA SER A 301 5.09 -2.83 9.02
C SER A 301 6.52 -3.37 8.93
N ALA A 302 6.92 -3.91 7.77
CA ALA A 302 8.30 -4.34 7.54
C ALA A 302 9.30 -3.16 7.65
N TRP A 303 8.93 -1.99 7.14
CA TRP A 303 9.74 -0.78 7.26
C TRP A 303 9.88 -0.33 8.73
N GLU A 304 8.76 -0.30 9.48
CA GLU A 304 8.77 0.02 10.90
C GLU A 304 9.65 -0.93 11.71
N ASN A 305 9.52 -2.25 11.49
CA ASN A 305 10.34 -3.26 12.17
C ASN A 305 11.84 -3.07 11.88
N GLN A 306 12.20 -2.68 10.66
CA GLN A 306 13.59 -2.38 10.30
C GLN A 306 14.11 -1.13 11.01
N ILE A 307 13.28 -0.07 11.11
CA ILE A 307 13.64 1.16 11.83
C ILE A 307 13.87 0.83 13.32
N ASP A 308 12.98 0.05 13.93
CA ASP A 308 13.10 -0.40 15.32
C ASP A 308 14.36 -1.23 15.56
N TRP A 309 14.61 -2.19 14.68
CA TRP A 309 15.82 -3.00 14.75
C TRP A 309 17.07 -2.14 14.68
N MET A 310 17.15 -1.22 13.72
CA MET A 310 18.32 -0.36 13.60
C MET A 310 18.52 0.51 14.85
N MET A 311 17.46 1.13 15.39
CA MET A 311 17.56 1.92 16.62
C MET A 311 17.98 1.10 17.84
N SER A 312 17.84 -0.23 17.78
CA SER A 312 18.25 -1.16 18.85
C SER A 312 19.69 -1.66 18.73
N LEU A 313 20.38 -1.39 17.61
CA LEU A 313 21.72 -1.91 17.36
C LEU A 313 22.78 -1.27 18.27
N PRO A 314 23.75 -2.06 18.77
CA PRO A 314 24.96 -1.55 19.38
C PRO A 314 25.80 -0.70 18.39
N PRO A 315 26.63 0.25 18.88
CA PRO A 315 27.50 1.06 18.02
C PRO A 315 28.47 0.26 17.12
N GLU A 316 28.89 -0.93 17.56
CA GLU A 316 29.78 -1.80 16.77
C GLU A 316 29.07 -2.41 15.56
N ASP A 317 27.84 -2.90 15.76
CA ASP A 317 27.01 -3.45 14.69
C ASP A 317 26.56 -2.35 13.71
N LEU A 318 26.33 -1.13 14.20
CA LEU A 318 26.08 0.03 13.34
C LEU A 318 27.26 0.33 12.43
N LYS A 319 28.50 0.30 12.94
CA LYS A 319 29.70 0.48 12.12
C LYS A 319 29.87 -0.63 11.08
N LEU A 320 29.57 -1.88 11.45
CA LEU A 320 29.59 -2.99 10.50
C LEU A 320 28.58 -2.77 9.37
N LEU A 321 27.37 -2.31 9.70
CA LEU A 321 26.33 -2.00 8.73
C LEU A 321 26.71 -0.81 7.84
N GLU A 322 27.29 0.25 8.41
CA GLU A 322 27.81 1.42 7.67
C GLU A 322 28.93 1.05 6.69
N SER A 323 29.76 0.07 7.06
CA SER A 323 30.87 -0.42 6.23
C SER A 323 30.47 -1.46 5.20
N ALA A 324 29.20 -1.92 5.21
CA ALA A 324 28.73 -2.95 4.30
C ALA A 324 28.64 -2.40 2.87
N ASP A 325 29.40 -3.01 1.95
CA ASP A 325 29.28 -2.74 0.52
C ASP A 325 28.23 -3.69 -0.06
N PHE A 326 26.98 -3.26 -0.03
CA PHE A 326 25.93 -3.93 -0.78
C PHE A 326 26.13 -3.60 -2.26
N GLN A 327 27.02 -4.36 -2.92
CA GLN A 327 27.24 -4.19 -4.35
C GLN A 327 25.91 -4.32 -5.10
N GLU A 328 25.49 -3.25 -5.78
CA GLU A 328 24.52 -3.35 -6.85
C GLU A 328 25.19 -4.22 -7.92
N SER A 329 24.80 -5.50 -7.99
CA SER A 329 25.05 -6.25 -9.22
C SER A 329 24.43 -5.42 -10.34
N PRO A 330 25.14 -5.15 -11.45
CA PRO A 330 24.51 -4.56 -12.61
C PRO A 330 23.46 -5.55 -13.06
N GLU A 331 22.21 -5.32 -12.66
CA GLU A 331 21.08 -6.01 -13.26
C GLU A 331 21.13 -5.58 -14.71
N THR A 332 21.62 -6.49 -15.56
CA THR A 332 21.27 -6.55 -16.96
C THR A 332 19.79 -6.31 -17.02
N SER A 333 19.41 -5.10 -17.43
CA SER A 333 18.07 -4.72 -17.77
C SER A 333 17.69 -5.47 -19.04
N GLU A 334 17.62 -6.79 -18.96
CA GLU A 334 16.78 -7.53 -19.87
C GLU A 334 15.37 -7.13 -19.44
N THR A 335 14.79 -6.25 -20.23
CA THR A 335 13.38 -5.88 -20.22
C THR A 335 12.58 -7.13 -20.60
N GLU A 336 12.61 -8.17 -19.75
CA GLU A 336 11.64 -9.24 -19.84
C GLU A 336 10.27 -8.59 -19.68
N LEU A 337 9.40 -8.82 -20.66
CA LEU A 337 8.03 -8.35 -20.67
C LEU A 337 7.32 -8.95 -19.44
N VAL A 338 7.31 -8.20 -18.34
CA VAL A 338 6.57 -8.58 -17.14
C VAL A 338 5.09 -8.55 -17.51
N THR A 339 4.52 -9.74 -17.65
CA THR A 339 3.08 -9.88 -17.91
C THR A 339 2.36 -9.71 -16.58
N VAL A 340 1.59 -8.63 -16.44
CA VAL A 340 0.78 -8.38 -15.24
C VAL A 340 -0.37 -9.38 -15.18
N THR A 341 -0.25 -10.38 -14.31
CA THR A 341 -1.29 -11.39 -14.06
C THR A 341 -2.43 -10.83 -13.22
N GLU A 342 -3.59 -11.47 -13.26
CA GLU A 342 -4.71 -11.11 -12.40
C GLU A 342 -4.32 -11.28 -10.92
N PRO A 343 -4.58 -10.28 -10.06
CA PRO A 343 -4.28 -10.37 -8.63
C PRO A 343 -5.04 -11.52 -7.94
N PRO A 344 -4.39 -12.27 -7.03
CA PRO A 344 -5.02 -13.40 -6.34
C PRO A 344 -6.23 -12.99 -5.47
N GLU A 345 -6.32 -11.72 -5.08
CA GLU A 345 -7.44 -11.16 -4.31
C GLU A 345 -8.78 -11.29 -5.03
N TYR A 346 -8.80 -11.29 -6.37
CA TYR A 346 -10.03 -11.52 -7.14
C TYR A 346 -10.54 -12.94 -6.99
N GLN A 347 -9.66 -13.93 -7.17
CA GLN A 347 -10.03 -15.33 -6.99
C GLN A 347 -10.49 -15.58 -5.55
N TYR A 348 -9.75 -15.07 -4.57
CA TYR A 348 -10.11 -15.16 -3.16
C TYR A 348 -11.50 -14.56 -2.89
N TYR A 349 -11.79 -13.38 -3.43
CA TYR A 349 -13.09 -12.73 -3.26
C TYR A 349 -14.23 -13.53 -3.90
N GLN A 350 -14.03 -14.08 -5.11
CA GLN A 350 -15.05 -14.91 -5.76
C GLN A 350 -15.36 -16.17 -4.94
N GLU A 351 -14.34 -16.81 -4.37
CA GLU A 351 -14.56 -17.94 -3.46
C GLU A 351 -15.37 -17.56 -2.23
N LEU A 352 -15.11 -16.38 -1.64
CA LEU A 352 -15.88 -15.88 -0.51
C LEU A 352 -17.34 -15.56 -0.88
N LYS A 353 -17.61 -14.98 -2.05
CA LYS A 353 -18.98 -14.72 -2.52
C LYS A 353 -19.84 -15.99 -2.58
N THR A 354 -19.24 -17.14 -2.91
CA THR A 354 -19.98 -18.42 -2.91
C THR A 354 -20.30 -18.95 -1.51
N LYS A 355 -19.60 -18.49 -0.48
CA LYS A 355 -19.66 -19.00 0.91
C LYS A 355 -20.28 -18.01 1.91
N SER A 356 -20.49 -16.76 1.50
CA SER A 356 -20.94 -15.67 2.37
C SER A 356 -22.00 -14.81 1.69
N HIS A 357 -22.89 -14.23 2.49
CA HIS A 357 -23.81 -13.19 2.00
C HIS A 357 -23.15 -11.81 2.08
N SER A 358 -23.70 -10.83 1.36
CA SER A 358 -23.14 -9.47 1.23
C SER A 358 -22.79 -8.80 2.57
N ALA A 359 -23.71 -8.75 3.54
CA ALA A 359 -23.40 -8.17 4.85
C ALA A 359 -22.28 -8.89 5.63
N SER A 360 -22.09 -10.20 5.41
CA SER A 360 -20.95 -10.91 5.99
C SER A 360 -19.64 -10.58 5.26
N LEU A 361 -19.66 -10.39 3.94
CA LEU A 361 -18.47 -9.93 3.21
C LEU A 361 -18.05 -8.54 3.66
N HIS A 362 -19.01 -7.65 3.90
CA HIS A 362 -18.77 -6.33 4.47
C HIS A 362 -18.07 -6.41 5.84
N ASP A 363 -18.59 -7.21 6.76
CA ASP A 363 -17.97 -7.43 8.07
C ASP A 363 -16.60 -8.09 7.99
N GLN A 364 -16.35 -8.95 6.99
CA GLN A 364 -15.02 -9.54 6.77
C GLN A 364 -13.97 -8.47 6.48
N LEU A 365 -14.30 -7.44 5.68
CA LEU A 365 -13.40 -6.29 5.47
C LEU A 365 -13.23 -5.46 6.74
N LEU A 366 -14.30 -5.23 7.48
CA LEU A 366 -14.20 -4.51 8.77
C LEU A 366 -13.28 -5.25 9.74
N PHE A 367 -13.37 -6.58 9.80
CA PHE A 367 -12.50 -7.40 10.66
C PHE A 367 -11.05 -7.38 10.23
N LEU A 368 -10.79 -7.30 8.92
CA LEU A 368 -9.46 -7.20 8.36
C LEU A 368 -8.78 -5.89 8.81
N MET A 369 -9.51 -4.77 8.73
CA MET A 369 -8.99 -3.44 9.05
C MET A 369 -9.08 -3.07 10.53
N ASN A 370 -9.95 -3.74 11.31
CA ASN A 370 -10.16 -3.49 12.72
C ASN A 370 -10.21 -4.79 13.55
N PRO A 371 -9.06 -5.19 14.13
CA PRO A 371 -8.98 -6.38 14.98
C PRO A 371 -9.86 -6.35 16.23
N GLU A 372 -10.22 -5.18 16.75
CA GLU A 372 -11.12 -5.07 17.91
C GLU A 372 -12.57 -5.42 17.53
N LEU A 373 -13.07 -4.92 16.39
CA LEU A 373 -14.39 -5.30 15.86
C LEU A 373 -14.49 -6.82 15.61
N ARG A 374 -13.39 -7.42 15.14
CA ARG A 374 -13.29 -8.88 15.01
C ARG A 374 -13.43 -9.58 16.36
N ARG A 375 -12.70 -9.14 17.39
CA ARG A 375 -12.77 -9.71 18.75
C ARG A 375 -14.14 -9.53 19.40
N GLU A 376 -14.81 -8.41 19.16
CA GLU A 376 -16.19 -8.19 19.62
C GLU A 376 -17.16 -9.20 18.99
N SER A 377 -17.00 -9.45 17.69
CA SER A 377 -17.80 -10.44 16.97
C SER A 377 -17.52 -11.87 17.44
N GLU A 378 -16.25 -12.23 17.71
CA GLU A 378 -15.90 -13.52 18.33
C GLU A 378 -16.60 -13.73 19.68
N ARG A 379 -16.61 -12.70 20.53
CA ARG A 379 -17.28 -12.74 21.83
C ARG A 379 -18.79 -12.93 21.66
N TYR A 380 -19.41 -12.15 20.78
CA TYR A 380 -20.83 -12.26 20.47
C TYR A 380 -21.20 -13.68 20.00
N VAL A 381 -20.42 -14.23 19.05
CA VAL A 381 -20.60 -15.59 18.54
C VAL A 381 -20.46 -16.62 19.66
N SER A 382 -19.42 -16.51 20.49
CA SER A 382 -19.19 -17.47 21.58
C SER A 382 -20.34 -17.49 22.60
N GLU A 383 -20.86 -16.32 22.97
CA GLU A 383 -21.97 -16.19 23.92
C GLU A 383 -23.27 -16.80 23.38
N HIS A 384 -23.62 -16.48 22.12
CA HIS A 384 -24.86 -16.99 21.50
C HIS A 384 -24.76 -18.47 21.17
N ALA A 385 -23.58 -18.94 20.75
CA ALA A 385 -23.32 -20.35 20.52
C ALA A 385 -23.48 -21.19 21.77
N LYS A 386 -23.01 -20.69 22.93
CA LYS A 386 -23.19 -21.35 24.22
C LYS A 386 -24.67 -21.53 24.55
N ASN A 387 -25.49 -20.49 24.34
CA ASN A 387 -26.93 -20.53 24.59
C ASN A 387 -27.66 -21.49 23.62
N ALA A 388 -27.18 -21.61 22.39
CA ALA A 388 -27.70 -22.54 21.39
C ALA A 388 -27.14 -23.98 21.51
N GLY A 389 -26.27 -24.26 22.48
CA GLY A 389 -25.72 -25.60 22.73
C GLY A 389 -24.49 -25.99 21.90
N PHE A 390 -23.91 -25.08 21.12
CA PHE A 390 -22.71 -25.34 20.31
C PHE A 390 -21.43 -25.25 21.14
N LYS A 391 -21.01 -26.38 21.71
CA LYS A 391 -19.87 -26.47 22.65
C LYS A 391 -18.49 -26.19 22.03
N SER A 392 -18.34 -26.29 20.71
CA SER A 392 -17.05 -26.09 20.00
C SER A 392 -16.78 -24.65 19.61
N LEU A 393 -17.80 -23.77 19.59
CA LEU A 393 -17.66 -22.36 19.22
C LEU A 393 -17.27 -21.51 20.43
N VAL A 394 -16.12 -21.84 21.03
CA VAL A 394 -15.51 -21.13 22.15
C VAL A 394 -14.47 -20.13 21.66
N SER A 395 -14.14 -19.13 22.48
CA SER A 395 -13.20 -18.05 22.12
C SER A 395 -11.87 -18.55 21.54
N ALA A 396 -11.26 -19.58 22.14
CA ALA A 396 -9.99 -20.13 21.66
C ALA A 396 -10.06 -20.65 20.21
N ASN A 397 -11.17 -21.29 19.82
CA ASN A 397 -11.37 -21.79 18.47
C ASN A 397 -11.73 -20.65 17.50
N LEU A 398 -12.51 -19.66 17.95
CA LEU A 398 -12.91 -18.51 17.14
C LEU A 398 -11.75 -17.55 16.84
N GLN A 399 -10.76 -17.46 17.74
CA GLN A 399 -9.52 -16.71 17.53
C GLN A 399 -8.70 -17.29 16.38
N GLN A 400 -8.68 -18.62 16.22
CA GLN A 400 -7.98 -19.31 15.14
C GLN A 400 -8.81 -19.40 13.85
N ALA A 401 -10.10 -19.12 13.92
CA ALA A 401 -10.98 -19.16 12.77
C ALA A 401 -10.71 -18.01 11.80
N SER A 402 -11.05 -18.22 10.53
CA SER A 402 -10.97 -17.18 9.49
C SER A 402 -11.96 -16.03 9.75
N HIS A 403 -11.69 -14.86 9.17
CA HIS A 403 -12.64 -13.74 9.16
C HIS A 403 -14.00 -14.17 8.58
N MET A 404 -13.99 -14.95 7.49
CA MET A 404 -15.19 -15.52 6.88
C MET A 404 -16.02 -16.34 7.88
N THR A 405 -15.36 -17.25 8.62
CA THR A 405 -16.04 -18.10 9.61
C THR A 405 -16.72 -17.27 10.68
N VAL A 406 -16.01 -16.29 11.27
CA VAL A 406 -16.58 -15.47 12.34
C VAL A 406 -17.69 -14.57 11.82
N ALA A 407 -17.55 -13.95 10.65
CA ALA A 407 -18.58 -13.09 10.07
C ALA A 407 -19.85 -13.90 9.72
N ASN A 408 -19.71 -15.07 9.10
CA ASN A 408 -20.84 -15.93 8.78
C ASN A 408 -21.58 -16.40 10.05
N LEU A 409 -20.84 -16.77 11.10
CA LEU A 409 -21.43 -17.18 12.39
C LEU A 409 -22.11 -16.01 13.10
N TYR A 410 -21.50 -14.81 13.06
CA TYR A 410 -22.09 -13.59 13.61
C TYR A 410 -23.47 -13.34 13.01
N TRP A 411 -23.57 -13.37 11.69
CA TRP A 411 -24.84 -13.15 10.99
C TRP A 411 -25.83 -14.29 11.16
N TYR A 412 -25.37 -15.54 11.24
CA TYR A 412 -26.23 -16.67 11.60
C TYR A 412 -26.96 -16.42 12.92
N PHE A 413 -26.23 -16.02 13.97
CA PHE A 413 -26.85 -15.75 15.27
C PHE A 413 -27.69 -14.46 15.29
N LYS A 414 -27.31 -13.43 14.52
CA LYS A 414 -28.13 -12.20 14.35
C LYS A 414 -29.50 -12.49 13.74
N VAL A 415 -29.54 -13.33 12.70
CA VAL A 415 -30.79 -13.74 12.05
C VAL A 415 -31.65 -14.56 13.01
N GLN A 416 -31.05 -15.46 13.80
CA GLN A 416 -31.77 -16.20 14.85
C GLN A 416 -32.33 -15.27 15.93
N ALA A 417 -31.64 -14.18 16.25
CA ALA A 417 -32.10 -13.16 17.18
C ALA A 417 -33.15 -12.18 16.60
N GLY A 418 -33.62 -12.41 15.36
CA GLY A 418 -34.68 -11.62 14.72
C GLY A 418 -34.21 -10.35 14.01
N VAL A 419 -32.89 -10.15 13.84
CA VAL A 419 -32.36 -9.05 13.04
C VAL A 419 -32.56 -9.37 11.55
N ARG A 420 -33.32 -8.53 10.85
CA ARG A 420 -33.51 -8.67 9.39
C ARG A 420 -32.24 -8.24 8.66
N ARG A 421 -31.93 -8.97 7.59
CA ARG A 421 -30.80 -8.74 6.70
C ARG A 421 -30.97 -7.47 5.88
#